data_AF-A0A7C6KLN9-F1
#
_entry.id   AF-A0A7C6KLN9-F1
#
_cell.length_a   1.000
_cell.length_b   1.000
_cell.length_c   1.000
_cell.angle_alpha   90.00
_cell.angle_beta   90.00
_cell.angle_gamma   90.00
#
_symmetry.space_group_name_H-M   'P 1'
#
loop_
_entity.id
_entity.type
_entity.pdbx_description
1 polymer ?
#
loop_
_entity_poly.entity_id
_entity_poly.type
_entity_poly.pdbx_seq_one_letter_code
_entity_poly.pdbx_strand_id
1 'polypeptide(L)'
;MVAGIPCEPLRPGDYEAISRQLGRPPVGVVGVARRCRFGLPMVIVNAPLIPRRLGFPVQPGALASRGGDWSPFPTVFWLTCPYLVAAVGQLEAEGWVERLSEEFRQDEELAAELDRAHQEYAAFRRELLNRLPRDAQAYLEQHPREARVVLHSGVGGAREFVTLKCLHAHLAHYLARAANPVGRLVADYLIRRGVDLAGDSVCRAEKCYRLGGIGLGGAGQADGAGW
;
A
#
# COMPACT_ATOMS: atom_id res chain seq x y z
N MET A 1 -10.57 -11.52 10.80
CA MET A 1 -10.52 -11.09 9.38
C MET A 1 -11.80 -10.35 9.07
N VAL A 2 -11.75 -9.21 8.37
CA VAL A 2 -12.97 -8.62 7.80
C VAL A 2 -13.52 -9.66 6.82
N ALA A 3 -14.76 -10.12 6.99
CA ALA A 3 -15.26 -11.38 6.43
C ALA A 3 -14.87 -11.62 4.96
N GLY A 4 -13.89 -12.48 4.68
CA GLY A 4 -13.41 -12.82 3.31
C GLY A 4 -12.38 -11.87 2.69
N ILE A 5 -12.03 -10.75 3.34
CA ILE A 5 -10.94 -9.85 2.91
C ILE A 5 -9.67 -10.24 3.69
N PRO A 6 -8.48 -10.34 3.05
CA PRO A 6 -7.22 -10.64 3.71
C PRO A 6 -6.70 -9.43 4.51
N CYS A 7 -7.51 -8.95 5.46
CA CYS A 7 -7.16 -7.90 6.40
C CYS A 7 -7.84 -8.09 7.76
N GLU A 8 -7.20 -7.54 8.78
CA GLU A 8 -7.77 -7.40 10.10
C GLU A 8 -8.68 -6.16 10.17
N PRO A 9 -9.77 -6.21 10.96
CA PRO A 9 -10.49 -5.01 11.34
C PRO A 9 -9.56 -3.97 12.00
N LEU A 10 -9.92 -2.69 11.87
CA LEU A 10 -9.25 -1.63 12.62
C LEU A 10 -9.44 -1.86 14.13
N ARG A 11 -8.34 -1.76 14.87
CA ARG A 11 -8.29 -1.76 16.32
C ARG A 11 -8.44 -0.33 16.85
N PRO A 12 -8.85 -0.13 18.11
CA PRO A 12 -8.78 1.18 18.75
C PRO A 12 -7.40 1.81 18.57
N GLY A 13 -7.35 3.08 18.17
CA GLY A 13 -6.11 3.82 17.91
C GLY A 13 -5.49 3.64 16.52
N ASP A 14 -5.90 2.64 15.72
CA ASP A 14 -5.33 2.44 14.38
C ASP A 14 -5.59 3.64 13.46
N TYR A 15 -6.80 4.22 13.51
CA TYR A 15 -7.14 5.38 12.68
C TYR A 15 -6.21 6.57 12.95
N GLU A 16 -5.92 6.83 14.23
CA GLU A 16 -4.99 7.90 14.64
C GLU A 16 -3.56 7.57 14.24
N ALA A 17 -3.13 6.32 14.45
CA ALA A 17 -1.80 5.88 14.02
C ALA A 17 -1.61 6.05 12.51
N ILE A 18 -2.57 5.60 11.69
CA ILE A 18 -2.55 5.76 10.23
C ILE A 18 -2.58 7.26 9.87
N SER A 19 -3.38 8.08 10.56
CA SER A 19 -3.44 9.52 10.31
C SER A 19 -2.08 10.18 10.51
N ARG A 20 -1.38 9.84 11.60
CA ARG A 20 -0.03 10.32 11.90
C ARG A 20 0.99 9.82 10.88
N GLN A 21 0.90 8.55 10.48
CA GLN A 21 1.77 7.94 9.48
C GLN A 21 1.64 8.59 8.10
N LEU A 22 0.42 8.93 7.68
CA LEU A 22 0.13 9.57 6.40
C LEU A 22 0.24 11.10 6.42
N GLY A 23 0.31 11.71 7.61
CA GLY A 23 0.25 13.16 7.79
C GLY A 23 -1.12 13.78 7.49
N ARG A 24 -2.17 12.97 7.33
CA ARG A 24 -3.55 13.39 7.04
C ARG A 24 -4.56 12.32 7.46
N PRO A 25 -5.83 12.68 7.71
CA PRO A 25 -6.88 11.71 7.96
C PRO A 25 -7.01 10.72 6.80
N PRO A 26 -6.97 9.40 7.02
CA PRO A 26 -7.14 8.42 5.97
C PRO A 26 -8.61 8.33 5.56
N VAL A 27 -8.83 8.04 4.28
CA VAL A 27 -10.17 7.93 3.67
C VAL A 27 -10.33 6.54 3.07
N GLY A 28 -11.48 5.92 3.33
CA GLY A 28 -11.84 4.64 2.73
C GLY A 28 -11.07 3.44 3.28
N VAL A 29 -10.51 3.52 4.49
CA VAL A 29 -9.81 2.39 5.10
C VAL A 29 -10.79 1.27 5.45
N VAL A 30 -10.58 0.11 4.86
CA VAL A 30 -11.35 -1.12 5.11
C VAL A 30 -10.77 -1.91 6.27
N GLY A 31 -9.44 -1.95 6.39
CA GLY A 31 -8.75 -2.70 7.44
C GLY A 31 -7.23 -2.68 7.28
N VAL A 32 -6.55 -3.48 8.10
CA VAL A 32 -5.08 -3.58 8.11
C VAL A 32 -4.67 -4.93 7.53
N ALA A 33 -3.99 -4.92 6.37
CA ALA A 33 -3.45 -6.12 5.75
C ALA A 33 -2.19 -6.62 6.46
N ARG A 34 -1.36 -5.70 6.98
CA ARG A 34 -0.11 -6.05 7.65
C ARG A 34 0.19 -5.10 8.80
N ARG A 35 0.62 -5.66 9.93
CA ARG A 35 1.15 -4.94 11.10
C ARG A 35 2.63 -5.19 11.28
N CYS A 36 3.34 -4.21 11.86
CA CYS A 36 4.71 -4.38 12.32
C CYS A 36 4.75 -5.19 13.62
N ARG A 37 5.96 -5.56 14.07
CA ARG A 37 6.17 -6.25 15.36
C ARG A 37 5.67 -5.48 16.58
N PHE A 38 5.52 -4.16 16.46
CA PHE A 38 4.98 -3.29 17.50
C PHE A 38 3.44 -3.14 17.43
N GLY A 39 2.79 -3.85 16.50
CA GLY A 39 1.34 -3.84 16.34
C GLY A 39 0.76 -2.68 15.52
N LEU A 40 1.60 -1.74 15.05
CA LEU A 40 1.15 -0.61 14.24
C LEU A 40 0.82 -1.04 12.79
N PRO A 41 -0.19 -0.42 12.15
CA PRO A 41 -0.49 -0.66 10.74
C PRO A 41 0.72 -0.33 9.85
N MET A 42 1.08 -1.24 8.95
CA MET A 42 2.10 -1.01 7.92
C MET A 42 1.50 -0.98 6.53
N VAL A 43 0.55 -1.89 6.26
CA VAL A 43 -0.19 -1.92 5.01
C VAL A 43 -1.67 -1.92 5.34
N ILE A 44 -2.38 -0.94 4.82
CA ILE A 44 -3.84 -0.84 4.93
C ILE A 44 -4.50 -1.31 3.63
N VAL A 45 -5.73 -1.78 3.76
CA VAL A 45 -6.65 -2.01 2.64
C VAL A 45 -7.59 -0.83 2.53
N ASN A 46 -7.69 -0.24 1.34
CA ASN A 46 -8.62 0.84 1.03
C ASN A 46 -9.72 0.37 0.09
N ALA A 47 -10.87 1.02 0.21
CA ALA A 47 -11.97 0.89 -0.73
C ALA A 47 -11.52 1.35 -2.13
N PRO A 48 -11.91 0.63 -3.18
CA PRO A 48 -11.56 0.98 -4.56
C PRO A 48 -12.30 2.21 -5.09
N LEU A 49 -13.36 2.63 -4.38
CA LEU A 49 -14.02 3.92 -4.55
C LEU A 49 -14.08 4.61 -3.20
N ILE A 50 -13.84 5.92 -3.21
CA ILE A 50 -13.97 6.77 -2.05
C ILE A 50 -14.95 7.92 -2.33
N PRO A 51 -15.69 8.42 -1.34
CA PRO A 51 -16.50 9.61 -1.51
C PRO A 51 -15.62 10.81 -1.89
N ARG A 52 -15.99 11.57 -2.93
CA ARG A 52 -15.30 12.86 -3.25
C ARG A 52 -15.54 13.89 -2.17
N ARG A 53 -16.76 13.88 -1.63
CA ARG A 53 -17.17 14.71 -0.51
C ARG A 53 -17.48 13.81 0.65
N LEU A 54 -16.55 13.79 1.59
CA LEU A 54 -16.78 13.25 2.92
C LEU A 54 -17.95 14.00 3.55
N GLY A 55 -19.04 13.30 3.84
CA GLY A 55 -20.11 13.86 4.66
C GLY A 55 -19.55 14.18 6.04
N PHE A 56 -19.44 15.45 6.39
CA PHE A 56 -18.99 15.82 7.73
C PHE A 56 -20.12 15.54 8.74
N PRO A 57 -19.87 14.85 9.87
CA PRO A 57 -18.63 14.16 10.27
C PRO A 57 -18.53 12.73 9.68
N VAL A 58 -17.32 12.35 9.25
CA VAL A 58 -17.03 10.99 8.77
C VAL A 58 -16.71 10.11 9.95
N GLN A 59 -17.54 9.11 10.21
CA GLN A 59 -17.21 8.07 11.18
C GLN A 59 -16.01 7.26 10.64
N PRO A 60 -14.98 6.97 11.45
CA PRO A 60 -13.88 6.10 11.05
C PRO A 60 -14.40 4.77 10.48
N GLY A 61 -13.98 4.43 9.26
CA GLY A 61 -14.41 3.21 8.57
C GLY A 61 -15.78 3.27 7.88
N ALA A 62 -16.53 4.37 8.01
CA ALA A 62 -17.78 4.55 7.27
C ALA A 62 -17.49 5.09 5.86
N LEU A 63 -17.87 4.32 4.85
CA LEU A 63 -17.82 4.72 3.45
C LEU A 63 -19.22 5.22 3.05
N ALA A 64 -19.49 6.51 3.26
CA ALA A 64 -20.77 7.12 2.87
C ALA A 64 -20.51 8.37 2.03
N SER A 65 -21.07 8.41 0.82
CA SER A 65 -21.06 9.60 -0.02
C SER A 65 -22.34 10.41 0.18
N ARG A 66 -22.21 11.73 0.38
CA ARG A 66 -23.37 12.63 0.30
C ARG A 66 -23.70 12.88 -1.17
N GLY A 67 -24.85 12.39 -1.61
CA GLY A 67 -25.35 12.62 -2.97
C GLY A 67 -24.76 11.71 -4.05
N GLY A 68 -24.16 10.58 -3.67
CA GLY A 68 -23.67 9.58 -4.63
C GLY A 68 -22.45 10.02 -5.43
N ASP A 69 -21.66 10.98 -4.92
CA ASP A 69 -20.43 11.45 -5.56
C ASP A 69 -19.22 10.62 -5.10
N TRP A 70 -18.70 9.78 -6.01
CA TRP A 70 -17.63 8.81 -5.76
C TRP A 70 -16.42 9.10 -6.65
N SER A 71 -15.24 8.61 -6.26
CA SER A 71 -14.02 8.69 -7.06
C SER A 71 -13.19 7.41 -6.97
N PRO A 72 -12.64 6.92 -8.10
CA PRO A 72 -11.68 5.84 -8.16
C PRO A 72 -10.47 6.09 -7.27
N PHE A 73 -10.16 5.11 -6.44
CA PHE A 73 -8.95 5.14 -5.63
C PHE A 73 -7.84 4.30 -6.31
N PRO A 74 -6.64 4.86 -6.53
CA PRO A 74 -5.65 4.25 -7.43
C PRO A 74 -5.03 2.97 -6.87
N THR A 75 -5.04 2.77 -5.55
CA THR A 75 -4.50 1.55 -4.93
C THR A 75 -5.35 1.02 -3.76
N VAL A 76 -5.63 -0.29 -3.75
CA VAL A 76 -6.29 -0.95 -2.61
C VAL A 76 -5.32 -1.29 -1.49
N PHE A 77 -4.05 -1.60 -1.78
CA PHE A 77 -3.02 -1.78 -0.75
C PHE A 77 -2.18 -0.52 -0.66
N TRP A 78 -2.08 0.06 0.54
CA TRP A 78 -1.29 1.27 0.79
C TRP A 78 -0.30 1.03 1.92
N LEU A 79 1.00 1.20 1.62
CA LEU A 79 2.07 1.24 2.61
C LEU A 79 2.00 2.54 3.42
N THR A 80 1.67 2.43 4.70
CA THR A 80 1.59 3.56 5.63
C THR A 80 2.82 3.69 6.53
N CYS A 81 3.60 2.62 6.72
CA CYS A 81 4.77 2.63 7.59
C CYS A 81 5.82 3.67 7.16
N PRO A 82 6.09 4.75 7.93
CA PRO A 82 7.00 5.82 7.51
C PRO A 82 8.43 5.34 7.27
N TYR A 83 8.88 4.36 8.06
CA TYR A 83 10.19 3.73 7.91
C TYR A 83 10.34 3.04 6.55
N LEU A 84 9.36 2.20 6.17
CA LEU A 84 9.39 1.52 4.88
C LEU A 84 9.13 2.48 3.72
N VAL A 85 8.28 3.49 3.90
CA VAL A 85 8.05 4.53 2.89
C VAL A 85 9.34 5.28 2.58
N ALA A 86 10.11 5.66 3.61
CA ALA A 86 11.40 6.32 3.45
C ALA A 86 12.43 5.41 2.78
N ALA A 87 12.53 4.15 3.20
CA ALA A 87 13.48 3.19 2.64
C ALA A 87 13.19 2.89 1.15
N VAL A 88 11.91 2.72 0.80
CA VAL A 88 11.50 2.58 -0.61
C VAL A 88 11.75 3.87 -1.38
N GLY A 89 11.47 5.04 -0.79
CA GLY A 89 11.73 6.33 -1.43
C GLY A 89 13.20 6.56 -1.79
N GLN A 90 14.13 6.02 -0.99
CA GLN A 90 15.56 6.04 -1.33
C GLN A 90 15.88 5.16 -2.54
N LEU A 91 15.28 3.96 -2.64
CA LEU A 91 15.42 3.13 -3.84
C LEU A 91 14.86 3.85 -5.08
N GLU A 92 13.69 4.49 -4.95
CA GLU A 92 13.13 5.26 -6.07
C GLU A 92 14.04 6.42 -6.50
N ALA A 93 14.62 7.15 -5.54
CA ALA A 93 15.57 8.24 -5.81
C ALA A 93 16.87 7.75 -6.50
N GLU A 94 17.27 6.51 -6.26
CA GLU A 94 18.41 5.87 -6.94
C GLU A 94 18.08 5.31 -8.33
N GLY A 95 16.83 5.46 -8.79
CA GLY A 95 16.38 5.04 -10.12
C GLY A 95 15.95 3.58 -10.22
N TRP A 96 15.66 2.90 -9.10
CA TRP A 96 15.25 1.49 -9.11
C TRP A 96 13.92 1.23 -9.83
N VAL A 97 13.04 2.23 -9.96
CA VAL A 97 11.79 2.10 -10.74
C VAL A 97 12.11 1.77 -12.20
N GLU A 98 13.02 2.51 -12.82
CA GLU A 98 13.39 2.32 -14.23
C GLU A 98 14.15 1.01 -14.40
N ARG A 99 15.10 0.71 -13.49
CA ARG A 99 15.90 -0.52 -13.55
C ARG A 99 15.04 -1.77 -13.50
N LEU A 100 14.11 -1.84 -12.55
CA LEU A 100 13.18 -2.97 -12.44
C LEU A 100 12.21 -2.99 -13.64
N SER A 101 11.77 -1.84 -14.15
CA SER A 101 10.91 -1.82 -15.34
C SER A 101 11.62 -2.38 -16.57
N GLU A 102 12.92 -2.10 -16.75
CA GLU A 102 13.73 -2.69 -17.84
C GLU A 102 13.95 -4.19 -17.63
N GLU A 103 14.28 -4.62 -16.41
CA GLU A 103 14.47 -6.03 -16.07
C GLU A 103 13.21 -6.86 -16.40
N PHE A 104 12.03 -6.40 -15.98
CA PHE A 104 10.76 -7.05 -16.30
C PHE A 104 10.35 -6.96 -17.77
N ARG A 105 10.92 -6.04 -18.55
CA ARG A 105 10.70 -5.95 -19.99
C ARG A 105 11.52 -6.98 -20.75
N GLN A 106 12.71 -7.30 -20.24
CA GLN A 106 13.66 -8.22 -20.89
C GLN A 106 13.44 -9.68 -20.50
N ASP A 107 12.80 -9.95 -19.35
CA ASP A 107 12.54 -11.29 -18.84
C ASP A 107 11.06 -11.67 -18.97
N GLU A 108 10.76 -12.60 -19.89
CA GLU A 108 9.41 -13.07 -20.16
C GLU A 108 8.75 -13.79 -18.97
N GLU A 109 9.54 -14.48 -18.13
CA GLU A 109 9.03 -15.20 -16.97
C GLU A 109 8.63 -14.22 -15.86
N LEU A 110 9.48 -13.22 -15.59
CA LEU A 110 9.16 -12.13 -14.65
C LEU A 110 7.97 -11.30 -15.13
N ALA A 111 7.89 -11.00 -16.43
CA ALA A 111 6.73 -10.33 -17.02
C ALA A 111 5.43 -11.12 -16.78
N ALA A 112 5.46 -12.44 -17.00
CA ALA A 112 4.32 -13.31 -16.74
C ALA A 112 3.94 -13.39 -15.25
N GLU A 113 4.92 -13.41 -14.34
CA GLU A 113 4.67 -13.30 -12.89
C GLU A 113 3.98 -11.98 -12.54
N LEU A 114 4.44 -10.86 -13.11
CA LEU A 114 3.89 -9.54 -12.84
C LEU A 114 2.46 -9.41 -13.38
N ASP A 115 2.19 -9.96 -14.56
CA ASP A 115 0.84 -10.00 -15.13
C ASP A 115 -0.12 -10.81 -14.23
N ARG A 116 0.29 -11.99 -13.75
CA ARG A 116 -0.50 -12.76 -12.77
C ARG A 116 -0.78 -11.94 -11.50
N ALA A 117 0.23 -11.25 -10.97
CA ALA A 117 0.05 -10.38 -9.79
C ALA A 117 -0.96 -9.24 -10.06
N HIS A 118 -0.96 -8.68 -11.27
CA HIS A 118 -1.91 -7.66 -11.68
C HIS A 118 -3.33 -8.21 -11.83
N GLN A 119 -3.50 -9.40 -12.40
CA GLN A 119 -4.79 -10.07 -12.52
C GLN A 119 -5.38 -10.41 -11.14
N GLU A 120 -4.58 -10.93 -10.21
CA GLU A 120 -4.99 -11.20 -8.83
C GLU A 120 -5.40 -9.93 -8.09
N TYR A 121 -4.67 -8.84 -8.29
CA TYR A 121 -4.97 -7.53 -7.73
C TYR A 121 -6.29 -6.98 -8.27
N ALA A 122 -6.54 -7.09 -9.58
CA ALA A 122 -7.80 -6.68 -10.21
C ALA A 122 -8.99 -7.56 -9.75
N ALA A 123 -8.80 -8.87 -9.59
CA ALA A 123 -9.80 -9.77 -9.02
C ALA A 123 -10.17 -9.37 -7.59
N PHE A 124 -9.16 -9.10 -6.74
CA PHE A 124 -9.40 -8.64 -5.38
C PHE A 124 -10.12 -7.29 -5.32
N ARG A 125 -9.75 -6.37 -6.21
CA ARG A 125 -10.43 -5.07 -6.33
C ARG A 125 -11.90 -5.22 -6.70
N ARG A 126 -12.24 -6.15 -7.60
CA ARG A 126 -13.64 -6.49 -7.94
C ARG A 126 -14.40 -7.03 -6.74
N GLU A 127 -13.76 -7.89 -5.93
CA GLU A 127 -14.38 -8.39 -4.70
C GLU A 127 -14.68 -7.24 -3.71
N LEU A 128 -13.76 -6.29 -3.55
CA LEU A 128 -14.00 -5.11 -2.72
C LEU A 128 -15.13 -4.23 -3.25
N LEU A 129 -15.24 -4.05 -4.57
CA LEU A 129 -16.33 -3.28 -5.19
C LEU A 129 -17.71 -3.86 -4.85
N ASN A 130 -17.86 -5.18 -4.91
CA ASN A 130 -19.11 -5.87 -4.61
C ASN A 130 -19.57 -5.68 -3.15
N ARG A 131 -18.65 -5.26 -2.26
CA ARG A 131 -18.90 -5.01 -0.84
C ARG A 131 -19.19 -3.55 -0.54
N LEU A 132 -19.06 -2.66 -1.52
CA LEU A 132 -19.38 -1.25 -1.35
C LEU A 132 -20.89 -1.02 -1.34
N PRO A 133 -21.35 0.10 -0.74
CA PRO A 133 -22.75 0.52 -0.79
C PRO A 133 -23.32 0.52 -2.22
N ARG A 134 -24.63 0.28 -2.34
CA ARG A 134 -25.31 0.16 -3.65
C ARG A 134 -25.17 1.42 -4.51
N ASP A 135 -25.13 2.60 -3.90
CA ASP A 135 -24.93 3.86 -4.61
C ASP A 135 -23.51 3.99 -5.20
N ALA A 136 -22.49 3.39 -4.58
CA ALA A 136 -21.15 3.30 -5.17
C ALA A 136 -21.11 2.38 -6.40
N GLN A 137 -21.90 1.29 -6.38
CA GLN A 137 -22.02 0.37 -7.52
C GLN A 137 -22.77 1.06 -8.67
N ALA A 138 -23.91 1.69 -8.38
CA ALA A 138 -24.69 2.46 -9.36
C ALA A 138 -23.86 3.61 -9.98
N TYR A 139 -22.96 4.24 -9.20
CA TYR A 139 -22.04 5.24 -9.73
C TYR A 139 -21.18 4.69 -10.87
N LEU A 140 -20.61 3.49 -10.73
CA LEU A 140 -19.77 2.91 -11.80
C LEU A 140 -20.56 2.55 -13.05
N GLU A 141 -21.81 2.10 -12.91
CA GLU A 141 -22.71 1.83 -14.04
C GLU A 141 -22.95 3.11 -14.86
N GLN A 142 -23.07 4.25 -14.18
CA GLN A 142 -23.25 5.56 -14.81
C GLN A 142 -21.94 6.17 -15.34
N HIS A 143 -20.77 5.68 -14.89
CA HIS A 143 -19.45 6.22 -15.22
C HIS A 143 -18.53 5.14 -15.82
N PRO A 144 -18.82 4.62 -17.03
CA PRO A 144 -18.13 3.46 -17.61
C PRO A 144 -16.62 3.69 -17.85
N ARG A 145 -16.19 4.94 -18.06
CA ARG A 145 -14.77 5.29 -18.17
C ARG A 145 -14.03 5.09 -16.84
N GLU A 146 -14.65 5.50 -15.73
CA GLU A 146 -14.09 5.33 -14.39
C GLU A 146 -14.15 3.86 -13.96
N ALA A 147 -15.25 3.18 -14.27
CA ALA A 147 -15.37 1.73 -14.06
C ALA A 147 -14.25 0.96 -14.75
N ARG A 148 -13.90 1.31 -16.00
CA ARG A 148 -12.78 0.69 -16.70
C ARG A 148 -11.45 0.87 -15.96
N VAL A 149 -11.20 2.06 -15.40
CA VAL A 149 -9.97 2.33 -14.62
C VAL A 149 -9.94 1.48 -13.36
N VAL A 150 -11.04 1.42 -12.61
CA VAL A 150 -11.09 0.64 -11.37
C VAL A 150 -10.94 -0.86 -11.67
N LEU A 151 -11.66 -1.38 -12.66
CA LEU A 151 -11.73 -2.81 -12.95
C LEU A 151 -10.47 -3.39 -13.63
N HIS A 152 -9.74 -2.58 -14.40
CA HIS A 152 -8.65 -3.08 -15.25
C HIS A 152 -7.27 -2.50 -14.94
N SER A 153 -7.14 -1.52 -14.04
CA SER A 153 -5.82 -1.05 -13.66
C SER A 153 -5.14 -2.00 -12.67
N GLY A 154 -3.84 -2.22 -12.89
CA GLY A 154 -2.98 -3.02 -12.03
C GLY A 154 -2.59 -2.29 -10.75
N VAL A 155 -1.51 -2.78 -10.12
CA VAL A 155 -0.96 -2.22 -8.89
C VAL A 155 -0.55 -0.76 -9.14
N GLY A 156 -0.86 0.13 -8.20
CA GLY A 156 -0.58 1.56 -8.35
C GLY A 156 -1.35 2.27 -9.48
N GLY A 157 -2.39 1.64 -10.04
CA GLY A 157 -3.14 2.20 -11.16
C GLY A 157 -2.38 2.15 -12.48
N ALA A 158 -1.47 1.17 -12.65
CA ALA A 158 -0.80 0.91 -13.91
C ALA A 158 -1.83 0.56 -15.01
N ARG A 159 -1.74 1.24 -16.15
CA ARG A 159 -2.58 1.01 -17.35
C ARG A 159 -1.88 0.08 -18.35
N GLU A 160 -0.55 0.09 -18.32
CA GLU A 160 0.35 -0.83 -19.03
C GLU A 160 0.99 -1.71 -17.97
N PHE A 161 0.90 -3.04 -18.11
CA PHE A 161 1.22 -3.98 -17.04
C PHE A 161 2.73 -4.16 -16.78
N VAL A 162 3.60 -3.48 -17.53
CA VAL A 162 5.07 -3.58 -17.42
C VAL A 162 5.72 -2.31 -16.84
N THR A 163 5.09 -1.14 -17.00
CA THR A 163 5.68 0.14 -16.55
C THR A 163 5.33 0.42 -15.09
N LEU A 164 6.34 0.43 -14.22
CA LEU A 164 6.18 0.69 -12.80
C LEU A 164 6.04 2.20 -12.55
N LYS A 165 5.01 2.59 -11.79
CA LYS A 165 4.83 3.99 -11.36
C LYS A 165 5.59 4.30 -10.07
N CYS A 166 5.47 3.41 -9.08
CA CYS A 166 6.16 3.51 -7.79
C CYS A 166 6.35 2.11 -7.20
N LEU A 167 7.40 1.94 -6.40
CA LEU A 167 7.74 0.70 -5.70
C LEU A 167 6.89 0.51 -4.44
N HIS A 168 6.37 1.59 -3.83
CA HIS A 168 5.56 1.50 -2.61
C HIS A 168 4.32 0.63 -2.80
N ALA A 169 3.64 0.77 -3.93
CA ALA A 169 2.42 0.00 -4.22
C ALA A 169 2.71 -1.48 -4.42
N HIS A 170 3.84 -1.82 -5.05
CA HIS A 170 4.27 -3.20 -5.26
C HIS A 170 4.72 -3.85 -3.95
N LEU A 171 5.51 -3.15 -3.13
CA LEU A 171 5.87 -3.63 -1.80
C LEU A 171 4.62 -3.80 -0.91
N ALA A 172 3.68 -2.85 -0.94
CA ALA A 172 2.42 -2.96 -0.20
C ALA A 172 1.64 -4.22 -0.60
N HIS A 173 1.52 -4.49 -1.92
CA HIS A 173 0.83 -5.67 -2.41
C HIS A 173 1.55 -6.96 -1.97
N TYR A 174 2.89 -7.01 -2.09
CA TYR A 174 3.68 -8.15 -1.64
C TYR A 174 3.54 -8.40 -0.13
N LEU A 175 3.63 -7.37 0.71
CA LEU A 175 3.47 -7.51 2.15
C LEU A 175 2.05 -7.96 2.57
N ALA A 176 1.05 -7.68 1.74
CA ALA A 176 -0.34 -8.09 1.99
C ALA A 176 -0.65 -9.50 1.48
N ARG A 177 -0.10 -9.92 0.33
CA ARG A 177 -0.52 -11.16 -0.37
C ARG A 177 0.61 -12.05 -0.91
N ALA A 178 1.87 -11.67 -0.74
CA ALA A 178 3.08 -12.38 -1.21
C ALA A 178 3.18 -12.68 -2.73
N ALA A 179 2.21 -12.26 -3.54
CA ALA A 179 2.10 -12.63 -4.95
C ALA A 179 2.75 -11.64 -5.95
N ASN A 180 3.37 -10.55 -5.48
CA ASN A 180 3.89 -9.50 -6.36
C ASN A 180 5.43 -9.62 -6.53
N PRO A 181 5.94 -9.95 -7.72
CA PRO A 181 7.37 -10.19 -7.94
C PRO A 181 8.22 -8.93 -7.78
N VAL A 182 7.72 -7.77 -8.21
CA VAL A 182 8.41 -6.48 -7.98
C VAL A 182 8.51 -6.19 -6.48
N GLY A 183 7.42 -6.41 -5.75
CA GLY A 183 7.40 -6.21 -4.30
C GLY A 183 8.34 -7.18 -3.55
N ARG A 184 8.47 -8.43 -4.04
CA ARG A 184 9.44 -9.42 -3.56
C ARG A 184 10.87 -8.93 -3.75
N LEU A 185 11.23 -8.49 -4.95
CA LEU A 185 12.58 -7.97 -5.22
C LEU A 185 12.88 -6.71 -4.39
N VAL A 186 11.94 -5.78 -4.27
CA VAL A 186 12.10 -4.60 -3.39
C VAL A 186 12.32 -5.03 -1.94
N ALA A 187 11.55 -5.99 -1.44
CA ALA A 187 11.74 -6.54 -0.10
C ALA A 187 13.13 -7.14 0.09
N ASP A 188 13.60 -7.94 -0.87
CA ASP A 188 14.94 -8.55 -0.83
C ASP A 188 16.05 -7.50 -0.84
N TYR A 189 15.95 -6.48 -1.68
CA TYR A 189 16.92 -5.37 -1.71
C TYR A 189 16.96 -4.60 -0.39
N LEU A 190 15.81 -4.31 0.19
CA LEU A 190 15.71 -3.64 1.49
C LEU A 190 16.36 -4.49 2.59
N ILE A 191 16.06 -5.80 2.64
CA ILE A 191 16.65 -6.72 3.62
C ILE A 191 18.17 -6.76 3.48
N ARG A 192 18.71 -6.84 2.26
CA ARG A 192 20.16 -6.83 2.01
C ARG A 192 20.83 -5.54 2.47
N ARG A 193 20.09 -4.43 2.53
CA ARG A 193 20.54 -3.13 3.08
C ARG A 193 20.36 -3.01 4.60
N GLY A 194 19.94 -4.08 5.28
CA GLY A 194 19.70 -4.08 6.72
C GLY A 194 18.35 -3.49 7.13
N VAL A 195 17.41 -3.32 6.21
CA VAL A 195 16.05 -2.84 6.54
C VAL A 195 15.19 -4.00 7.03
N ASP A 196 14.72 -3.91 8.27
CA ASP A 196 13.81 -4.90 8.85
C ASP A 196 12.36 -4.63 8.45
N LEU A 197 11.78 -5.48 7.59
CA LEU A 197 10.42 -5.31 7.08
C LEU A 197 9.33 -5.46 8.16
N ALA A 198 9.64 -6.05 9.32
CA ALA A 198 8.72 -6.13 10.45
C ALA A 198 8.88 -4.93 11.41
N GLY A 199 9.79 -4.01 11.12
CA GLY A 199 10.10 -2.83 11.93
C GLY A 199 11.37 -3.01 12.75
N ASP A 200 12.16 -1.94 12.85
CA ASP A 200 13.43 -1.90 13.56
C ASP A 200 13.26 -1.39 15.01
N SER A 201 14.23 -1.67 15.87
CA SER A 201 14.43 -1.10 17.21
C SER A 201 14.22 0.42 17.28
N VAL A 202 14.60 1.17 16.24
CA VAL A 202 14.43 2.64 16.15
C VAL A 202 12.93 3.03 16.11
N CYS A 203 12.04 2.14 15.65
CA CYS A 203 10.60 2.41 15.60
C CYS A 203 9.95 2.46 17.00
N ARG A 204 10.55 1.85 18.03
CA ARG A 204 9.97 1.74 19.38
C ARG A 204 9.98 3.04 20.18
N ALA A 205 10.88 3.97 19.88
CA ALA A 205 11.22 5.10 20.75
C ALA A 205 10.48 6.42 20.40
N GLU A 206 9.18 6.38 20.08
CA GLU A 206 8.38 7.53 19.58
C GLU A 206 8.84 8.12 18.23
N LYS A 207 9.98 7.68 17.70
CA LYS A 207 10.58 8.18 16.46
C LYS A 207 9.87 7.68 15.19
N CYS A 208 8.99 6.67 15.28
CA CYS A 208 8.28 6.13 14.11
C CYS A 208 7.56 7.23 13.29
N TYR A 209 7.06 8.28 13.96
CA TYR A 209 6.37 9.41 13.33
C TYR A 209 7.29 10.60 12.97
N ARG A 210 8.54 10.64 13.47
CA ARG A 210 9.53 11.70 13.15
C ARG A 210 10.51 11.30 12.04
N LEU A 211 10.56 10.02 11.66
CA LEU A 211 11.50 9.46 10.68
C LEU A 211 11.27 9.92 9.23
N GLY A 212 10.19 10.65 8.94
CA GLY A 212 9.99 11.31 7.63
C GLY A 212 11.04 12.37 7.28
N GLY A 213 12.06 12.60 8.12
CA GLY A 213 13.14 13.55 7.91
C GLY A 213 14.56 13.05 8.26
N ILE A 214 14.79 11.75 8.48
CA ILE A 214 16.14 11.25 8.78
C ILE A 214 16.61 10.37 7.62
N GLY A 215 17.63 10.83 6.89
CA GLY A 215 18.34 10.03 5.91
C GLY A 215 18.88 8.75 6.58
N LEU A 216 18.67 7.60 5.94
CA LEU A 216 19.19 6.32 6.42
C LEU A 216 20.72 6.33 6.24
N GLY A 217 21.43 6.92 7.19
CA GLY A 217 22.88 6.89 7.28
C GLY A 217 23.34 5.60 7.93
N GLY A 218 23.98 4.74 7.13
CA GLY A 218 25.04 3.78 7.47
C GLY A 218 25.00 3.02 8.80
N ALA A 219 24.84 1.70 8.71
CA ALA A 219 25.31 0.77 9.73
C ALA A 219 26.86 0.77 9.80
N GLY A 220 27.41 0.80 11.01
CA GLY A 220 28.83 0.60 11.35
C GLY A 220 29.14 1.41 12.61
N GLN A 221 29.65 0.89 13.72
CA GLN A 221 30.42 -0.32 13.99
C GLN A 221 29.98 -0.94 15.33
N ALA A 222 30.07 -2.26 15.39
CA ALA A 222 30.22 -2.97 16.64
C ALA A 222 31.69 -2.92 17.03
N ASP A 223 31.99 -2.31 18.19
CA ASP A 223 33.15 -2.60 19.01
C ASP A 223 32.57 -2.82 20.42
N GLY A 224 32.80 -3.91 21.14
CA GLY A 224 34.08 -4.57 21.33
C GLY A 224 34.43 -4.42 22.82
N ALA A 225 34.42 -5.54 23.53
CA ALA A 225 34.59 -5.71 24.98
C ALA A 225 35.72 -4.91 25.67
N GLY A 226 35.55 -4.71 26.98
CA GLY A 226 36.66 -4.73 27.95
C GLY A 226 36.68 -3.57 28.94
N TRP A 227 36.51 -3.91 30.22
CA TRP A 227 36.85 -3.20 31.46
C TRP A 227 37.44 -1.79 31.38
#